data_AF-A0A1B8Y2M6-F1
#
_entry.id   AF-A0A1B8Y2M6-F1
#
_cell.length_a   1.000
_cell.length_b   1.000
_cell.length_c   1.000
_cell.angle_alpha   90.00
_cell.angle_beta   90.00
_cell.angle_gamma   90.00
#
_symmetry.space_group_name_H-M   'P 1'
#
loop_
_entity.id
_entity.type
_entity.pdbx_description
1 polymer ?
#
loop_
_entity_poly.entity_id
_entity_poly.type
_entity_poly.pdbx_seq_one_letter_code
_entity_poly.pdbx_strand_id
1 'polypeptide(L)'
;MTSPLQRRLSKGISASVVGKKFDYLTSAKKDPSECQRILIVARPTFEQIIKKAKMGGRLLEKEKSYVVYYLEALIVLKYLQRPGVVQNMTVEEWCKRIPSACKTRMVIGVKRHKTSTQQVASILLEEEEEEWFDVFYKKIRPSFIRSGKCPQTFFISSTGEPIHSVTNDIARLHHKFKLRPVTSQEARRTMETYMVSHFQTDAQRNMFARLLGHSNVTAGRIYGEKTVDNMVEAAEMMKRAMHESQPSTSRCQEVPQKPLQEETPEVSRGLREEAFEKFKKCHPLTIDATPPCLKAALGFSREYGQYVYDRWRKQQNKMRVDYVAGLLKYENPHEERDVSKALDGRPTCHR
;
A
#
# COMPACT_ATOMS: atom_id res chain seq x y z
N MET A 1 35.38 -22.37 -6.04
CA MET A 1 35.68 -20.93 -6.21
C MET A 1 34.40 -20.10 -6.27
N THR A 2 33.77 -19.80 -5.14
CA THR A 2 32.44 -19.16 -5.04
C THR A 2 32.39 -18.00 -4.02
N SER A 3 33.52 -17.34 -3.78
CA SER A 3 33.66 -16.35 -2.70
C SER A 3 33.39 -14.86 -3.05
N PRO A 4 33.53 -14.36 -4.30
CA PRO A 4 33.34 -12.92 -4.57
C PRO A 4 31.87 -12.48 -4.74
N LEU A 5 31.04 -13.32 -5.35
CA LEU A 5 29.62 -13.00 -5.65
C LEU A 5 28.76 -12.99 -4.38
N GLN A 6 29.00 -13.92 -3.45
CA GLN A 6 28.27 -14.03 -2.19
C GLN A 6 28.62 -12.87 -1.21
N ARG A 7 29.86 -12.37 -1.24
CA ARG A 7 30.27 -11.14 -0.53
C ARG A 7 29.71 -9.86 -1.13
N ARG A 8 29.44 -9.83 -2.45
CA ARG A 8 28.80 -8.67 -3.11
C ARG A 8 27.30 -8.59 -2.84
N LEU A 9 26.63 -9.71 -2.60
CA LEU A 9 25.18 -9.75 -2.33
C LEU A 9 24.80 -9.50 -0.86
N SER A 10 25.74 -9.66 0.08
CA SER A 10 25.50 -9.56 1.53
C SER A 10 25.75 -8.18 2.15
N LYS A 11 26.31 -7.22 1.40
CA LYS A 11 26.45 -5.83 1.86
C LYS A 11 25.25 -5.00 1.42
N GLY A 12 24.22 -4.91 2.27
CA GLY A 12 23.12 -3.98 2.00
C GLY A 12 21.96 -3.89 2.99
N ILE A 13 21.94 -4.65 4.08
CA ILE A 13 20.92 -4.47 5.12
C ILE A 13 21.62 -3.87 6.33
N SER A 14 21.60 -2.53 6.45
CA SER A 14 22.18 -1.84 7.60
C SER A 14 21.48 -2.29 8.90
N ALA A 15 22.20 -2.21 10.02
CA ALA A 15 21.62 -2.45 11.35
C ALA A 15 20.33 -1.62 11.59
N SER A 16 20.23 -0.44 10.97
CA SER A 16 19.00 0.38 11.00
C SER A 16 17.82 -0.23 10.24
N VAL A 17 18.05 -1.01 9.17
CA VAL A 17 17.00 -1.75 8.46
C VAL A 17 16.55 -2.97 9.28
N VAL A 18 17.49 -3.64 9.94
CA VAL A 18 17.20 -4.76 10.87
C VAL A 18 16.41 -4.26 12.09
N GLY A 19 16.85 -3.16 12.72
CA GLY A 19 16.16 -2.52 13.84
C GLY A 19 14.72 -2.10 13.47
N LYS A 20 14.53 -1.44 12.32
CA LYS A 20 13.19 -1.10 11.80
C LYS A 20 12.30 -2.33 11.56
N LYS A 21 12.88 -3.48 11.23
CA LYS A 21 12.15 -4.74 11.01
C LYS A 21 11.79 -5.42 12.33
N PHE A 22 12.66 -5.35 13.34
CA PHE A 22 12.41 -5.83 14.69
C PHE A 22 11.34 -5.00 15.41
N ASP A 23 11.45 -3.66 15.37
CA ASP A 23 10.46 -2.74 15.92
C ASP A 23 9.09 -2.99 15.29
N TYR A 24 9.04 -3.30 13.99
CA TYR A 24 7.80 -3.65 13.30
C TYR A 24 7.18 -4.97 13.78
N LEU A 25 8.00 -6.02 13.98
CA LEU A 25 7.52 -7.32 14.45
C LEU A 25 7.01 -7.28 15.89
N THR A 26 7.52 -6.34 16.68
CA THR A 26 7.21 -6.17 18.10
C THR A 26 6.19 -5.07 18.38
N SER A 27 5.96 -4.15 17.43
CA SER A 27 4.92 -3.13 17.51
C SER A 27 3.54 -3.76 17.42
N ALA A 28 2.61 -3.34 18.28
CA ALA A 28 1.19 -3.63 18.09
C ALA A 28 0.77 -3.29 16.66
N LYS A 29 0.11 -4.24 15.98
CA LYS A 29 -0.39 -4.04 14.61
C LYS A 29 -1.30 -2.81 14.60
N LYS A 30 -0.85 -1.76 13.91
CA LYS A 30 -1.63 -0.54 13.74
C LYS A 30 -2.79 -0.83 12.80
N ASP A 31 -3.93 -0.23 13.11
CA ASP A 31 -5.11 -0.33 12.28
C ASP A 31 -5.06 0.73 11.16
N PRO A 32 -5.48 0.44 9.91
CA PRO A 32 -5.52 1.43 8.86
C PRO A 32 -6.34 2.68 9.21
N SER A 33 -7.40 2.55 10.02
CA SER A 33 -8.19 3.71 10.44
C SER A 33 -7.37 4.66 11.32
N GLU A 34 -6.46 4.14 12.15
CA GLU A 34 -5.55 4.96 12.95
C GLU A 34 -4.53 5.70 12.07
N CYS A 35 -4.06 5.07 10.99
CA CYS A 35 -3.20 5.76 10.00
C CYS A 35 -3.91 6.91 9.27
N GLN A 36 -5.24 6.85 9.15
CA GLN A 36 -6.06 7.89 8.51
C GLN A 36 -6.80 8.80 9.50
N ARG A 37 -6.64 8.57 10.81
CA ARG A 37 -7.40 9.25 11.87
C ARG A 37 -7.29 10.77 11.80
N ILE A 38 -6.12 11.28 11.40
CA ILE A 38 -5.90 12.71 11.24
C ILE A 38 -6.85 13.33 10.21
N LEU A 39 -7.19 12.62 9.13
CA LEU A 39 -8.10 13.12 8.10
C LEU A 39 -9.51 13.29 8.67
N ILE A 40 -9.95 12.39 9.54
CA ILE A 40 -11.27 12.47 10.18
C ILE A 40 -11.32 13.64 11.17
N VAL A 41 -10.34 13.72 12.07
CA VAL A 41 -10.33 14.74 13.15
C VAL A 41 -10.09 16.15 12.61
N ALA A 42 -9.27 16.28 11.56
CA ALA A 42 -8.93 17.57 10.96
C ALA A 42 -9.99 18.11 9.97
N ARG A 43 -10.87 17.23 9.47
CA ARG A 43 -11.87 17.55 8.43
C ARG A 43 -12.82 18.69 8.79
N PRO A 44 -13.48 18.73 9.97
CA PRO A 44 -14.43 19.80 10.27
C PRO A 44 -13.80 21.19 10.24
N THR A 45 -12.59 21.33 10.79
CA THR A 45 -11.84 22.60 10.73
C THR A 45 -11.42 22.93 9.30
N PHE A 46 -10.99 21.93 8.52
CA PHE A 46 -10.64 22.10 7.13
C PHE A 46 -11.82 22.59 6.29
N GLU A 47 -12.98 21.95 6.42
CA GLU A 47 -14.20 22.29 5.68
C GLU A 47 -14.69 23.71 6.00
N GLN A 48 -14.59 24.15 7.26
CA GLN A 48 -14.90 25.53 7.61
C GLN A 48 -13.99 26.53 6.89
N ILE A 49 -12.68 26.25 6.84
CA ILE A 49 -11.70 27.12 6.18
C ILE A 49 -11.90 27.12 4.65
N ILE A 50 -12.11 25.95 4.04
CA ILE A 50 -12.28 25.83 2.59
C ILE A 50 -13.60 26.48 2.15
N LYS A 51 -14.68 26.33 2.93
CA LYS A 51 -15.96 27.03 2.71
C LYS A 51 -15.79 28.54 2.78
N LYS A 52 -15.07 29.04 3.79
CA LYS A 52 -14.74 30.47 3.91
C LYS A 52 -14.00 30.97 2.67
N ALA A 53 -13.02 30.24 2.16
CA ALA A 53 -12.31 30.60 0.93
C ALA A 53 -13.20 30.55 -0.33
N LYS A 54 -14.06 29.53 -0.44
CA LYS A 54 -15.02 29.36 -1.53
C LYS A 54 -15.98 30.57 -1.61
N MET A 55 -16.42 31.07 -0.46
CA MET A 55 -17.27 32.26 -0.35
C MET A 55 -16.53 33.60 -0.51
N GLY A 56 -15.23 33.58 -0.84
CA GLY A 56 -14.43 34.80 -1.02
C GLY A 56 -13.94 35.46 0.29
N GLY A 57 -14.09 34.77 1.43
CA GLY A 57 -13.62 35.26 2.72
C GLY A 57 -12.08 35.29 2.80
N ARG A 58 -11.54 36.31 3.48
CA ARG A 58 -10.09 36.46 3.68
C ARG A 58 -9.56 35.42 4.67
N LEU A 59 -8.61 34.59 4.21
CA LEU A 59 -7.93 33.62 5.07
C LEU A 59 -6.68 34.23 5.74
N LEU A 60 -6.44 33.84 6.99
CA LEU A 60 -5.19 34.05 7.72
C LEU A 60 -4.09 33.14 7.13
N GLU A 61 -2.82 33.54 7.23
CA GLU A 61 -1.70 32.72 6.72
C GLU A 61 -1.67 31.31 7.33
N LYS A 62 -1.97 31.18 8.63
CA LYS A 62 -2.09 29.89 9.30
C LYS A 62 -3.22 29.02 8.74
N GLU A 63 -4.35 29.62 8.35
CA GLU A 63 -5.47 28.90 7.71
C GLU A 63 -5.07 28.40 6.31
N LYS A 64 -4.37 29.23 5.53
CA LYS A 64 -3.89 28.83 4.21
C LYS A 64 -2.88 27.68 4.29
N SER A 65 -1.90 27.76 5.20
CA SER A 65 -0.95 26.66 5.42
C SER A 65 -1.66 25.39 5.90
N TYR A 66 -2.68 25.53 6.75
CA TYR A 66 -3.48 24.39 7.21
C TYR A 66 -4.19 23.67 6.06
N VAL A 67 -4.76 24.41 5.10
CA VAL A 67 -5.36 23.83 3.89
C VAL A 67 -4.34 23.00 3.13
N VAL A 68 -3.12 23.54 2.92
CA VAL A 68 -2.03 22.81 2.27
C VAL A 68 -1.74 21.50 3.00
N TYR A 69 -1.51 21.55 4.32
CA TYR A 69 -1.17 20.35 5.10
C TYR A 69 -2.25 19.27 5.04
N TYR A 70 -3.53 19.66 5.05
CA TYR A 70 -4.63 18.72 4.95
C TYR A 70 -4.72 18.06 3.57
N LEU A 71 -4.60 18.84 2.48
CA LEU A 71 -4.61 18.30 1.11
C LEU A 71 -3.40 17.38 0.85
N GLU A 72 -2.23 17.73 1.40
CA GLU A 72 -1.06 16.86 1.37
C GLU A 72 -1.30 15.54 2.10
N ALA A 73 -1.86 15.61 3.32
CA ALA A 73 -2.22 14.43 4.11
C ALA A 73 -3.24 13.55 3.39
N LEU A 74 -4.20 14.14 2.67
CA LEU A 74 -5.21 13.43 1.89
C LEU A 74 -4.54 12.58 0.80
N ILE A 75 -3.63 13.16 0.02
CA ILE A 75 -2.89 12.42 -1.02
C ILE A 75 -2.01 11.31 -0.40
N VAL A 76 -1.34 11.61 0.71
CA VAL A 76 -0.35 10.69 1.30
C VAL A 76 -0.97 9.57 2.14
N LEU A 77 -2.05 9.84 2.87
CA LEU A 77 -2.62 8.91 3.85
C LEU A 77 -3.91 8.24 3.35
N LYS A 78 -4.77 8.94 2.61
CA LYS A 78 -5.97 8.34 1.98
C LYS A 78 -5.59 7.65 0.67
N TYR A 79 -4.96 8.38 -0.24
CA TYR A 79 -4.51 7.83 -1.53
C TYR A 79 -3.17 7.13 -1.48
N LEU A 80 -2.59 7.05 -0.28
CA LEU A 80 -1.39 6.27 0.03
C LEU A 80 -0.20 6.67 -0.83
N GLN A 81 -0.19 7.85 -1.45
CA GLN A 81 0.88 8.25 -2.36
C GLN A 81 2.16 8.63 -1.61
N ARG A 82 3.28 8.64 -2.34
CA ARG A 82 4.57 9.03 -1.77
C ARG A 82 4.63 10.55 -1.65
N PRO A 83 5.33 11.11 -0.64
CA PRO A 83 5.55 12.55 -0.51
C PRO A 83 6.07 13.21 -1.80
N GLY A 84 6.96 12.51 -2.51
CA GLY A 84 7.50 12.99 -3.80
C GLY A 84 6.45 13.14 -4.90
N VAL A 85 5.31 12.47 -4.84
CA VAL A 85 4.20 12.69 -5.79
C VAL A 85 3.61 14.08 -5.55
N VAL A 86 3.36 14.42 -4.29
CA VAL A 86 2.77 15.71 -3.89
C VAL A 86 3.73 16.87 -4.19
N GLN A 87 5.02 16.71 -3.92
CA GLN A 87 6.06 17.72 -4.16
C GLN A 87 6.24 18.04 -5.65
N ASN A 88 6.03 17.07 -6.53
CA ASN A 88 6.33 17.20 -7.96
C ASN A 88 5.08 17.34 -8.84
N MET A 89 3.88 17.17 -8.29
CA MET A 89 2.63 17.39 -9.02
C MET A 89 2.62 18.80 -9.60
N THR A 90 2.33 18.93 -10.89
CA THR A 90 2.34 20.22 -11.59
C THR A 90 0.93 20.81 -11.77
N VAL A 91 0.87 22.11 -12.03
CA VAL A 91 -0.37 22.78 -12.44
C VAL A 91 -0.89 22.20 -13.77
N GLU A 92 0.01 21.87 -14.69
CA GLU A 92 -0.37 21.23 -15.95
C GLU A 92 -1.05 19.87 -15.73
N GLU A 93 -0.50 19.03 -14.84
CA GLU A 93 -1.09 17.73 -14.49
C GLU A 93 -2.45 17.89 -13.80
N TRP A 94 -2.61 18.90 -12.94
CA TRP A 94 -3.91 19.26 -12.37
C TRP A 94 -4.92 19.68 -13.43
N CYS A 95 -4.54 20.56 -14.36
CA CYS A 95 -5.42 21.03 -15.43
C CYS A 95 -5.78 19.92 -16.43
N LYS A 96 -4.95 18.89 -16.56
CA LYS A 96 -5.16 17.72 -17.43
C LYS A 96 -5.84 16.54 -16.72
N ARG A 97 -6.35 16.73 -15.50
CA ARG A 97 -7.11 15.70 -14.79
C ARG A 97 -8.31 15.23 -15.61
N ILE A 98 -8.63 13.95 -15.54
CA ILE A 98 -9.70 13.33 -16.31
C ILE A 98 -10.75 12.71 -15.39
N PRO A 99 -12.04 12.79 -15.74
CA PRO A 99 -13.07 12.08 -15.01
C PRO A 99 -12.97 10.57 -15.24
N SER A 100 -13.46 9.76 -14.29
CA SER A 100 -13.75 8.35 -14.53
C SER A 100 -14.87 8.17 -15.57
N ALA A 101 -14.99 6.97 -16.14
CA ALA A 101 -16.03 6.68 -17.13
C ALA A 101 -17.45 6.99 -16.58
N CYS A 102 -17.68 6.67 -15.30
CA CYS A 102 -18.92 6.98 -14.58
C CYS A 102 -18.97 8.39 -13.95
N LYS A 103 -17.94 9.23 -14.17
CA LYS A 103 -17.81 10.62 -13.66
C LYS A 103 -17.89 10.77 -12.14
N THR A 104 -17.75 9.70 -11.38
CA THR A 104 -17.79 9.71 -9.91
C THR A 104 -16.44 10.05 -9.27
N ARG A 105 -15.35 9.98 -10.04
CA ARG A 105 -13.98 10.20 -9.58
C ARG A 105 -13.20 11.05 -10.57
N MET A 106 -12.18 11.74 -10.06
CA MET A 106 -11.28 12.56 -10.86
C MET A 106 -9.84 12.06 -10.71
N VAL A 107 -9.20 11.77 -11.85
CA VAL A 107 -7.87 11.15 -11.89
C VAL A 107 -6.83 12.18 -12.27
N ILE A 108 -5.80 12.28 -11.44
CA ILE A 108 -4.60 13.09 -11.71
C ILE A 108 -3.43 12.14 -11.93
N GLY A 109 -2.78 12.23 -13.09
CA GLY A 109 -1.56 11.50 -13.39
C GLY A 109 -0.32 12.34 -13.11
N VAL A 110 0.55 11.89 -12.21
CA VAL A 110 1.80 12.56 -11.83
C VAL A 110 2.99 11.80 -12.38
N LYS A 111 3.67 12.40 -13.36
CA LYS A 111 4.76 11.77 -14.12
C LYS A 111 6.06 11.79 -13.34
N ARG A 112 6.41 12.90 -12.69
CA ARG A 112 7.69 13.07 -11.98
C ARG A 112 7.52 12.71 -10.50
N HIS A 113 8.21 11.65 -10.07
CA HIS A 113 8.33 11.25 -8.67
C HIS A 113 9.49 10.23 -8.56
N LYS A 114 9.87 9.81 -7.35
CA LYS A 114 11.03 8.91 -7.12
C LYS A 114 11.07 7.62 -7.97
N THR A 115 9.93 7.18 -8.52
CA THR A 115 9.78 5.99 -9.38
C THR A 115 9.25 6.33 -10.79
N SER A 116 9.40 7.57 -11.25
CA SER A 116 8.92 8.05 -12.55
C SER A 116 9.46 7.27 -13.75
N THR A 117 10.61 6.61 -13.59
CA THR A 117 11.20 5.74 -14.62
C THR A 117 10.43 4.44 -14.81
N GLN A 118 9.48 4.13 -13.93
CA GLN A 118 8.80 2.84 -13.88
C GLN A 118 7.30 2.95 -14.16
N GLN A 119 6.60 3.90 -13.55
CA GLN A 119 5.15 4.08 -13.67
C GLN A 119 4.74 5.53 -13.41
N VAL A 120 3.57 5.94 -13.91
CA VAL A 120 2.91 7.20 -13.54
C VAL A 120 2.14 6.98 -12.23
N ALA A 121 2.31 7.89 -11.27
CA ALA A 121 1.51 7.88 -10.05
C ALA A 121 0.12 8.42 -10.35
N SER A 122 -0.92 7.85 -9.75
CA SER A 122 -2.30 8.27 -9.99
C SER A 122 -2.97 8.61 -8.67
N ILE A 123 -3.59 9.79 -8.61
CA ILE A 123 -4.42 10.23 -7.50
C ILE A 123 -5.86 10.16 -7.99
N LEU A 124 -6.74 9.53 -7.20
CA LEU A 124 -8.14 9.27 -7.60
C LEU A 124 -9.09 9.99 -6.65
N LEU A 125 -9.30 11.29 -6.87
CA LEU A 125 -10.12 12.14 -6.01
C LEU A 125 -11.61 11.81 -6.11
N GLU A 126 -12.32 11.97 -4.99
CA GLU A 126 -13.78 12.09 -4.96
C GLU A 126 -14.21 13.45 -5.48
N GLU A 127 -15.47 13.58 -5.90
CA GLU A 127 -16.02 14.86 -6.37
C GLU A 127 -15.81 16.00 -5.36
N GLU A 128 -16.15 15.75 -4.10
CA GLU A 128 -15.97 16.73 -3.02
C GLU A 128 -14.50 17.13 -2.83
N GLU A 129 -13.59 16.16 -2.93
CA GLU A 129 -12.17 16.42 -2.77
C GLU A 129 -11.61 17.18 -3.97
N GLU A 130 -12.04 16.84 -5.18
CA GLU A 130 -11.66 17.61 -6.36
C GLU A 130 -12.10 19.07 -6.23
N GLU A 131 -13.30 19.32 -5.71
CA GLU A 131 -13.76 20.69 -5.42
C GLU A 131 -12.83 21.39 -4.40
N TRP A 132 -12.40 20.70 -3.34
CA TRP A 132 -11.46 21.28 -2.37
C TRP A 132 -10.13 21.65 -3.01
N PHE A 133 -9.59 20.79 -3.88
CA PHE A 133 -8.38 21.08 -4.64
C PHE A 133 -8.57 22.25 -5.61
N ASP A 134 -9.73 22.34 -6.25
CA ASP A 134 -10.07 23.43 -7.17
C ASP A 134 -10.20 24.78 -6.44
N VAL A 135 -10.84 24.79 -5.25
CA VAL A 135 -10.88 25.98 -4.38
C VAL A 135 -9.47 26.39 -3.94
N PHE A 136 -8.63 25.43 -3.55
CA PHE A 136 -7.23 25.72 -3.25
C PHE A 136 -6.53 26.35 -4.45
N TYR A 137 -6.62 25.73 -5.63
CA TYR A 137 -5.97 26.20 -6.85
C TYR A 137 -6.42 27.60 -7.28
N LYS A 138 -7.73 27.87 -7.24
CA LYS A 138 -8.32 29.12 -7.75
C LYS A 138 -8.30 30.26 -6.73
N LYS A 139 -8.42 29.96 -5.42
CA LYS A 139 -8.68 30.99 -4.39
C LYS A 139 -7.54 31.15 -3.39
N ILE A 140 -6.80 30.09 -3.07
CA ILE A 140 -5.79 30.11 -2.00
C ILE A 140 -4.38 30.20 -2.57
N ARG A 141 -4.04 29.29 -3.49
CA ARG A 141 -2.74 29.21 -4.17
C ARG A 141 -2.28 30.55 -4.76
N PRO A 142 -3.13 31.38 -5.42
CA PRO A 142 -2.67 32.64 -5.99
C PRO A 142 -2.08 33.59 -4.95
N SER A 143 -2.54 33.52 -3.69
CA SER A 143 -2.02 34.36 -2.61
C SER A 143 -0.61 34.01 -2.15
N PHE A 144 -0.09 32.85 -2.55
CA PHE A 144 1.29 32.43 -2.30
C PHE A 144 2.24 32.78 -3.44
N ILE A 145 1.72 33.15 -4.61
CA ILE A 145 2.53 33.48 -5.79
C ILE A 145 3.13 34.88 -5.59
N ARG A 146 4.46 34.96 -5.62
CA ARG A 146 5.18 36.23 -5.58
C ARG A 146 5.17 36.90 -6.96
N SER A 147 5.19 38.23 -6.97
CA SER A 147 5.24 39.03 -8.20
C SER A 147 6.39 38.57 -9.11
N GLY A 148 6.11 38.41 -10.40
CA GLY A 148 7.09 37.97 -11.40
C GLY A 148 7.45 36.48 -11.39
N LYS A 149 6.88 35.66 -10.49
CA LYS A 149 7.09 34.20 -10.47
C LYS A 149 5.90 33.44 -11.07
N CYS A 150 6.18 32.37 -11.80
CA CYS A 150 5.18 31.42 -12.30
C CYS A 150 5.57 29.98 -11.91
N PRO A 151 5.33 29.59 -10.63
CA PRO A 151 5.69 28.26 -10.16
C PRO A 151 4.86 27.19 -10.89
N GLN A 152 5.57 26.20 -11.43
CA GLN A 152 4.97 25.10 -12.19
C GLN A 152 4.37 24.02 -11.27
N THR A 153 4.86 23.91 -10.02
CA THR A 153 4.34 22.96 -9.04
C THR A 153 2.96 23.38 -8.55
N PHE A 154 2.08 22.40 -8.37
CA PHE A 154 0.71 22.62 -7.89
C PHE A 154 0.73 23.15 -6.46
N PHE A 155 1.43 22.47 -5.57
CA PHE A 155 1.64 22.93 -4.21
C PHE A 155 2.83 23.89 -4.13
N ILE A 156 2.60 25.01 -3.44
CA ILE A 156 3.60 26.02 -3.12
C ILE A 156 3.45 26.42 -1.66
N SER A 157 4.58 26.72 -1.04
CA SER A 157 4.66 27.16 0.35
C SER A 157 4.28 28.64 0.48
N SER A 158 4.12 29.12 1.72
CA SER A 158 3.85 30.55 1.99
C SER A 158 4.97 31.48 1.50
N THR A 159 6.17 30.96 1.22
CA THR A 159 7.25 31.74 0.61
C THR A 159 7.17 31.79 -0.92
N GLY A 160 6.15 31.17 -1.53
CA GLY A 160 5.99 31.10 -2.99
C GLY A 160 6.94 30.12 -3.67
N GLU A 161 7.77 29.41 -2.92
CA GLU A 161 8.61 28.33 -3.42
C GLU A 161 7.86 26.99 -3.41
N PRO A 162 8.25 26.02 -4.26
CA PRO A 162 7.75 24.65 -4.18
C PRO A 162 7.87 24.08 -2.76
N ILE A 163 6.87 23.31 -2.34
CA ILE A 163 6.92 22.60 -1.06
C ILE A 163 8.07 21.58 -1.05
N HIS A 164 8.78 21.47 0.07
CA HIS A 164 9.97 20.60 0.16
C HIS A 164 9.85 19.53 1.26
N SER A 165 8.92 19.65 2.22
CA SER A 165 8.84 18.73 3.36
C SER A 165 7.42 18.32 3.75
N VAL A 166 6.72 17.65 2.83
CA VAL A 166 5.38 17.07 3.05
C VAL A 166 5.28 16.25 4.34
N THR A 167 6.33 15.51 4.68
CA THR A 167 6.34 14.71 5.93
C THR A 167 6.27 15.60 7.18
N ASN A 168 6.99 16.73 7.18
CA ASN A 168 6.95 17.66 8.31
C ASN A 168 5.62 18.40 8.37
N ASP A 169 5.04 18.73 7.22
CA ASP A 169 3.75 19.40 7.09
C ASP A 169 2.63 18.51 7.67
N ILE A 170 2.61 17.24 7.29
CA ILE A 170 1.73 16.22 7.88
C ILE A 170 2.01 16.04 9.38
N ALA A 171 3.27 16.03 9.82
CA ALA A 171 3.60 15.92 11.25
C ALA A 171 3.10 17.13 12.06
N ARG A 172 3.18 18.35 11.49
CA ARG A 172 2.60 19.56 12.11
C ARG A 172 1.08 19.43 12.24
N LEU A 173 0.40 18.85 11.25
CA LEU A 173 -1.03 18.58 11.31
C LEU A 173 -1.36 17.62 12.47
N HIS A 174 -0.63 16.51 12.60
CA HIS A 174 -0.80 15.57 13.72
C HIS A 174 -0.57 16.24 15.08
N HIS A 175 0.51 17.02 15.21
CA HIS A 175 0.82 17.73 16.45
C HIS A 175 -0.28 18.71 16.85
N LYS A 176 -0.84 19.46 15.88
CA LYS A 176 -1.96 20.38 16.12
C LYS A 176 -3.19 19.70 16.73
N PHE A 177 -3.47 18.46 16.32
CA PHE A 177 -4.59 17.67 16.84
C PHE A 177 -4.18 16.68 17.94
N LYS A 178 -2.95 16.81 18.48
CA LYS A 178 -2.42 15.94 19.54
C LYS A 178 -2.47 14.45 19.18
N LEU A 179 -2.33 14.14 17.90
CA LEU A 179 -2.22 12.76 17.42
C LEU A 179 -0.75 12.38 17.25
N ARG A 180 -0.47 11.07 17.37
CA ARG A 180 0.85 10.52 17.05
C ARG A 180 1.12 10.73 15.55
N PRO A 181 2.29 11.27 15.16
CA PRO A 181 2.64 11.41 13.75
C PRO A 181 2.67 10.06 13.03
N VAL A 182 2.02 10.00 11.87
CA VAL A 182 2.04 8.85 10.96
C VAL A 182 2.86 9.21 9.71
N THR A 183 3.78 8.33 9.33
CA THR A 183 4.59 8.52 8.11
C THR A 183 3.93 7.88 6.89
N SER A 184 4.26 8.37 5.68
CA SER A 184 3.74 7.78 4.43
C SER A 184 4.05 6.29 4.29
N GLN A 185 5.24 5.87 4.74
CA GLN A 185 5.66 4.47 4.65
C GLN A 185 4.90 3.58 5.64
N GLU A 186 4.61 4.12 6.82
CA GLU A 186 3.81 3.42 7.83
C GLU A 186 2.37 3.25 7.35
N ALA A 187 1.73 4.30 6.83
CA ALA A 187 0.38 4.22 6.28
C ALA A 187 0.28 3.22 5.12
N ARG A 188 1.21 3.29 4.15
CA ARG A 188 1.27 2.36 3.02
C ARG A 188 1.42 0.91 3.46
N ARG A 189 2.40 0.60 4.31
CA ARG A 189 2.66 -0.77 4.76
C ARG A 189 1.51 -1.34 5.59
N THR A 190 0.93 -0.52 6.46
CA THR A 190 -0.21 -0.92 7.28
C THR A 190 -1.41 -1.26 6.40
N MET A 191 -1.74 -0.39 5.44
CA MET A 191 -2.80 -0.66 4.49
C MET A 191 -2.50 -1.89 3.61
N GLU A 192 -1.29 -2.01 3.07
CA GLU A 192 -0.90 -3.17 2.24
C GLU A 192 -1.06 -4.49 3.00
N THR A 193 -0.58 -4.53 4.26
CA THR A 193 -0.71 -5.71 5.12
C THR A 193 -2.16 -6.05 5.39
N TYR A 194 -2.96 -5.03 5.72
CA TYR A 194 -4.38 -5.18 5.98
C TYR A 194 -5.16 -5.65 4.75
N MET A 195 -4.91 -5.05 3.58
CA MET A 195 -5.60 -5.39 2.35
C MET A 195 -5.25 -6.80 1.87
N VAL A 196 -4.00 -7.24 2.04
CA VAL A 196 -3.60 -8.62 1.74
C VAL A 196 -4.36 -9.65 2.60
N SER A 197 -4.71 -9.33 3.85
CA SER A 197 -5.51 -10.23 4.69
C SER A 197 -7.00 -10.23 4.38
N HIS A 198 -7.53 -9.16 3.78
CA HIS A 198 -8.96 -9.03 3.42
C HIS A 198 -9.27 -9.46 1.99
N PHE A 199 -8.29 -9.39 1.08
CA PHE A 199 -8.48 -9.80 -0.31
C PHE A 199 -8.34 -11.31 -0.50
N GLN A 200 -9.43 -11.91 -0.97
CA GLN A 200 -9.58 -13.35 -1.15
C GLN A 200 -8.81 -13.86 -2.36
N THR A 201 -8.68 -13.05 -3.42
CA THR A 201 -8.06 -13.47 -4.69
C THR A 201 -6.76 -12.72 -5.00
N ASP A 202 -5.85 -13.38 -5.74
CA ASP A 202 -4.63 -12.73 -6.23
C ASP A 202 -4.95 -11.62 -7.25
N ALA A 203 -6.08 -11.70 -7.95
CA ALA A 203 -6.54 -10.64 -8.86
C ALA A 203 -6.82 -9.33 -8.08
N GLN A 204 -7.51 -9.41 -6.95
CA GLN A 204 -7.78 -8.25 -6.08
C GLN A 204 -6.48 -7.64 -5.55
N ARG A 205 -5.56 -8.48 -5.07
CA ARG A 205 -4.24 -8.04 -4.58
C ARG A 205 -3.41 -7.37 -5.68
N ASN A 206 -3.44 -7.92 -6.90
CA ASN A 206 -2.75 -7.35 -8.06
C ASN A 206 -3.36 -6.01 -8.48
N MET A 207 -4.68 -5.87 -8.47
CA MET A 207 -5.37 -4.62 -8.79
C MET A 207 -4.99 -3.51 -7.79
N PHE A 208 -5.00 -3.83 -6.49
CA PHE A 208 -4.55 -2.92 -5.45
C PHE A 208 -3.06 -2.56 -5.57
N ALA A 209 -2.19 -3.53 -5.87
CA ALA A 209 -0.77 -3.27 -6.11
C ALA A 209 -0.55 -2.33 -7.32
N ARG A 210 -1.38 -2.43 -8.36
CA ARG A 210 -1.35 -1.51 -9.52
C ARG A 210 -1.80 -0.10 -9.15
N LEU A 211 -2.85 0.05 -8.32
CA LEU A 211 -3.27 1.36 -7.79
C LEU A 211 -2.12 2.06 -7.08
N LEU A 212 -1.40 1.31 -6.22
CA LEU A 212 -0.26 1.79 -5.46
C LEU A 212 1.03 1.98 -6.29
N GLY A 213 1.10 1.45 -7.51
CA GLY A 213 2.28 1.53 -8.37
C GLY A 213 3.41 0.56 -7.99
N HIS A 214 3.10 -0.62 -7.47
CA HIS A 214 4.06 -1.62 -6.94
C HIS A 214 4.58 -2.64 -7.97
N SER A 215 4.40 -2.46 -9.28
CA SER A 215 4.75 -3.52 -10.23
C SER A 215 6.26 -3.62 -10.52
N ASN A 216 6.92 -4.60 -9.89
CA ASN A 216 8.30 -5.02 -10.15
C ASN A 216 8.41 -6.07 -11.29
N VAL A 217 7.31 -6.46 -11.93
CA VAL A 217 7.32 -7.52 -12.96
C VAL A 217 7.26 -6.89 -14.35
N THR A 218 8.37 -6.95 -15.08
CA THR A 218 8.58 -6.34 -16.41
C THR A 218 7.56 -6.80 -17.45
N ALA A 219 7.05 -8.05 -17.38
CA ALA A 219 6.05 -8.56 -18.31
C ALA A 219 4.61 -8.07 -18.03
N GLY A 220 4.25 -7.83 -16.76
CA GLY A 220 2.92 -7.32 -16.38
C GLY A 220 2.72 -5.82 -16.65
N ARG A 221 3.80 -5.10 -17.02
CA ARG A 221 3.79 -3.67 -17.36
C ARG A 221 3.23 -3.38 -18.76
N ILE A 222 3.28 -4.36 -19.66
CA ILE A 222 2.92 -4.18 -21.08
C ILE A 222 1.50 -4.70 -21.37
N TYR A 223 1.00 -5.70 -20.64
CA TYR A 223 -0.28 -6.36 -20.94
C TYR A 223 -1.47 -5.98 -20.03
N GLY A 224 -1.26 -5.17 -18.98
CA GLY A 224 -2.33 -4.74 -18.10
C GLY A 224 -2.32 -3.23 -17.96
N GLU A 225 -2.94 -2.53 -18.90
CA GLU A 225 -3.05 -1.07 -18.83
C GLU A 225 -3.68 -0.65 -17.49
N LYS A 226 -3.05 0.34 -16.86
CA LYS A 226 -3.61 1.04 -15.70
C LYS A 226 -4.73 1.95 -16.22
N THR A 227 -5.89 1.37 -16.47
CA THR A 227 -7.08 2.12 -16.86
C THR A 227 -7.67 2.85 -15.66
N VAL A 228 -8.44 3.90 -15.92
CA VAL A 228 -9.17 4.62 -14.86
C VAL A 228 -10.13 3.69 -14.13
N ASP A 229 -10.85 2.83 -14.86
CA ASP A 229 -11.86 1.95 -14.27
C ASP A 229 -11.25 0.93 -13.31
N ASN A 230 -10.09 0.35 -13.66
CA ASN A 230 -9.35 -0.55 -12.77
C ASN A 230 -8.91 0.16 -11.47
N MET A 231 -8.62 1.46 -11.54
CA MET A 231 -8.27 2.25 -10.34
C MET A 231 -9.49 2.52 -9.46
N VAL A 232 -10.63 2.85 -10.08
CA VAL A 232 -11.90 3.06 -9.37
C VAL A 232 -12.32 1.78 -8.66
N GLU A 233 -12.29 0.65 -9.35
CA GLU A 233 -12.62 -0.64 -8.77
C GLU A 233 -11.73 -0.96 -7.56
N ALA A 234 -10.41 -0.81 -7.68
CA ALA A 234 -9.50 -1.01 -6.54
C ALA A 234 -9.76 -0.06 -5.36
N ALA A 235 -10.12 1.19 -5.62
CA ALA A 235 -10.46 2.13 -4.57
C ALA A 235 -11.77 1.76 -3.85
N GLU A 236 -12.79 1.30 -4.58
CA GLU A 236 -14.04 0.83 -3.99
C GLU A 236 -13.84 -0.45 -3.18
N MET A 237 -13.01 -1.39 -3.65
CA MET A 237 -12.64 -2.56 -2.85
C MET A 237 -11.95 -2.19 -1.54
N MET A 238 -11.01 -1.24 -1.58
CA MET A 238 -10.33 -0.74 -0.38
C MET A 238 -11.33 -0.12 0.60
N LYS A 239 -12.26 0.71 0.09
CA LYS A 239 -13.29 1.35 0.90
C LYS A 239 -14.20 0.33 1.60
N ARG A 240 -14.68 -0.69 0.88
CA ARG A 240 -15.52 -1.76 1.45
C ARG A 240 -14.80 -2.52 2.57
N ALA A 241 -13.56 -2.94 2.33
CA ALA A 241 -12.75 -3.65 3.31
C ALA A 241 -12.45 -2.85 4.59
N MET A 242 -12.47 -1.51 4.51
CA MET A 242 -12.33 -0.63 5.68
C MET A 242 -13.63 -0.43 6.46
N HIS A 243 -14.79 -0.55 5.81
CA HIS A 243 -16.10 -0.39 6.45
C HIS A 243 -16.59 -1.67 7.14
N GLU A 244 -16.34 -2.85 6.56
CA GLU A 244 -16.76 -4.15 7.11
C GLU A 244 -16.15 -4.47 8.50
N SER A 245 -15.06 -3.78 8.83
CA SER A 245 -14.25 -3.97 10.04
C SER A 245 -14.55 -2.99 11.18
N GLN A 246 -15.44 -2.01 11.00
CA GLN A 246 -15.84 -1.15 12.11
C GLN A 246 -16.89 -1.86 12.99
N PRO A 247 -16.63 -2.07 14.30
CA PRO A 247 -17.64 -2.65 15.19
C PRO A 247 -18.83 -1.69 15.29
N SER A 248 -19.98 -2.12 14.79
CA SER A 248 -21.23 -1.38 14.93
C SER A 248 -21.52 -1.21 16.42
N THR A 249 -21.52 0.04 16.89
CA THR A 249 -22.06 0.38 18.21
C THR A 249 -23.58 0.38 18.10
N SER A 250 -24.17 -0.81 18.12
CA SER A 250 -25.58 -0.97 18.44
C SER A 250 -25.77 -2.31 19.14
N ARG A 251 -26.27 -2.21 20.36
CA ARG A 251 -26.53 -3.30 21.30
C ARG A 251 -27.82 -3.98 20.87
N CYS A 252 -27.74 -5.20 20.36
CA CYS A 252 -28.73 -6.26 20.57
C CYS A 252 -28.06 -7.60 20.25
N GLN A 253 -28.14 -8.53 21.20
CA GLN A 253 -27.72 -9.90 21.03
C GLN A 253 -28.57 -10.54 19.94
N GLU A 254 -27.96 -11.03 18.88
CA GLU A 254 -28.46 -12.17 18.14
C GLU A 254 -27.28 -12.91 17.50
N VAL A 255 -27.32 -14.23 17.67
CA VAL A 255 -26.28 -15.19 17.29
C VAL A 255 -26.02 -15.10 15.79
N PRO A 256 -24.77 -15.12 15.29
CA PRO A 256 -24.53 -15.04 13.85
C PRO A 256 -25.05 -16.28 13.14
N GLN A 257 -26.18 -16.17 12.46
CA GLN A 257 -26.54 -17.09 11.38
C GLN A 257 -25.64 -16.80 10.18
N LYS A 258 -24.96 -17.84 9.70
CA LYS A 258 -24.21 -17.86 8.44
C LYS A 258 -25.07 -17.28 7.30
N PRO A 259 -24.57 -16.33 6.50
CA PRO A 259 -25.25 -15.96 5.26
C PRO A 259 -25.17 -17.13 4.28
N LEU A 260 -26.33 -17.49 3.70
CA LEU A 260 -26.43 -18.40 2.57
C LEU A 260 -25.53 -17.89 1.43
N GLN A 261 -24.64 -18.77 0.96
CA GLN A 261 -23.90 -18.58 -0.27
C GLN A 261 -24.86 -18.74 -1.45
N GLU A 262 -24.96 -17.73 -2.31
CA GLU A 262 -25.50 -17.92 -3.64
C GLU A 262 -24.59 -18.86 -4.44
N GLU A 263 -25.18 -19.93 -4.94
CA GLU A 263 -24.55 -21.02 -5.67
C GLU A 263 -23.97 -20.52 -7.00
N THR A 264 -22.64 -20.45 -7.07
CA THR A 264 -21.94 -20.62 -8.35
C THR A 264 -21.82 -22.12 -8.62
N PRO A 265 -21.96 -22.57 -9.88
CA PRO A 265 -22.09 -24.00 -10.18
C PRO A 265 -20.88 -24.76 -9.63
N GLU A 266 -21.15 -25.66 -8.68
CA GLU A 266 -20.17 -26.52 -8.05
C GLU A 266 -19.52 -27.45 -9.08
N VAL A 267 -18.43 -26.99 -9.69
CA VAL A 267 -17.46 -27.92 -10.26
C VAL A 267 -16.80 -28.64 -9.09
N SER A 268 -17.13 -29.92 -8.95
CA SER A 268 -16.86 -30.72 -7.77
C SER A 268 -15.39 -30.64 -7.36
N ARG A 269 -15.17 -30.37 -6.06
CA ARG A 269 -13.83 -30.27 -5.45
C ARG A 269 -12.95 -31.50 -5.75
N GLY A 270 -13.56 -32.68 -5.91
CA GLY A 270 -12.89 -33.92 -6.28
C GLY A 270 -12.21 -33.87 -7.66
N LEU A 271 -12.85 -33.27 -8.67
CA LEU A 271 -12.29 -33.19 -10.03
C LEU A 271 -11.05 -32.28 -10.10
N ARG A 272 -11.03 -31.20 -9.30
CA ARG A 272 -9.86 -30.32 -9.17
C ARG A 272 -8.67 -31.03 -8.54
N GLU A 273 -8.92 -31.83 -7.51
CA GLU A 273 -7.88 -32.61 -6.82
C GLU A 273 -7.32 -33.72 -7.72
N GLU A 274 -8.19 -34.41 -8.46
CA GLU A 274 -7.77 -35.41 -9.45
C GLU A 274 -6.93 -34.80 -10.59
N ALA A 275 -7.34 -33.64 -11.11
CA ALA A 275 -6.59 -32.90 -12.12
C ALA A 275 -5.18 -32.51 -11.61
N PHE A 276 -5.05 -32.14 -10.34
CA PHE A 276 -3.76 -31.81 -9.74
C PHE A 276 -2.85 -33.03 -9.59
N GLU A 277 -3.38 -34.18 -9.17
CA GLU A 277 -2.59 -35.40 -9.06
C GLU A 277 -2.16 -35.94 -10.44
N LYS A 278 -3.02 -35.83 -11.46
CA LYS A 278 -2.65 -36.13 -12.86
C LYS A 278 -1.55 -35.18 -13.35
N PHE A 279 -1.65 -33.88 -13.04
CA PHE A 279 -0.64 -32.90 -13.42
C PHE A 279 0.73 -33.18 -12.78
N LYS A 280 0.75 -33.58 -11.50
CA LYS A 280 1.98 -33.99 -10.79
C LYS A 280 2.65 -35.23 -11.39
N LYS A 281 1.89 -36.16 -11.99
CA LYS A 281 2.46 -37.32 -12.69
C LYS A 281 3.21 -36.90 -13.96
N CYS A 282 2.67 -35.92 -14.70
CA CYS A 282 3.30 -35.38 -15.91
C CYS A 282 4.45 -34.39 -15.59
N HIS A 283 4.36 -33.70 -14.45
CA HIS A 283 5.35 -32.74 -14.00
C HIS A 283 5.75 -33.05 -12.55
N PRO A 284 6.76 -33.92 -12.35
CA PRO A 284 7.20 -34.31 -11.02
C PRO A 284 7.57 -33.10 -10.16
N LEU A 285 7.00 -33.05 -8.96
CA LEU A 285 7.21 -31.95 -8.02
C LEU A 285 8.44 -32.25 -7.16
N THR A 286 9.60 -31.75 -7.58
CA THR A 286 10.86 -31.84 -6.81
C THR A 286 11.44 -30.45 -6.56
N ILE A 287 12.41 -30.34 -5.63
CA ILE A 287 13.07 -29.08 -5.28
C ILE A 287 13.77 -28.47 -6.51
N ASP A 288 14.41 -29.30 -7.32
CA ASP A 288 15.20 -28.89 -8.48
C ASP A 288 14.43 -28.91 -9.81
N ALA A 289 13.17 -29.34 -9.81
CA ALA A 289 12.38 -29.37 -11.04
C ALA A 289 12.23 -27.97 -11.65
N THR A 290 12.39 -27.88 -12.95
CA THR A 290 12.08 -26.66 -13.71
C THR A 290 10.56 -26.47 -13.72
N PRO A 291 10.03 -25.31 -13.28
CA PRO A 291 8.59 -25.09 -13.25
C PRO A 291 7.96 -25.20 -14.65
N PRO A 292 6.86 -25.96 -14.82
CA PRO A 292 6.11 -25.95 -16.07
C PRO A 292 5.57 -24.53 -16.30
N CYS A 293 5.61 -24.03 -17.53
CA CYS A 293 5.08 -22.72 -17.85
C CYS A 293 3.54 -22.73 -17.87
N LEU A 294 2.89 -21.58 -17.64
CA LEU A 294 1.43 -21.50 -17.64
C LEU A 294 0.80 -21.99 -18.96
N LYS A 295 1.48 -21.78 -20.10
CA LYS A 295 1.07 -22.32 -21.41
C LYS A 295 1.00 -23.86 -21.41
N ALA A 296 1.96 -24.53 -20.77
CA ALA A 296 1.95 -25.99 -20.66
C ALA A 296 0.79 -26.49 -19.76
N ALA A 297 0.49 -25.77 -18.68
CA ALA A 297 -0.62 -26.12 -17.79
C ALA A 297 -2.00 -25.87 -18.39
N LEU A 298 -2.17 -24.78 -19.15
CA LEU A 298 -3.39 -24.54 -19.94
C LEU A 298 -3.54 -25.52 -21.11
N GLY A 299 -2.42 -26.02 -21.64
CA GLY A 299 -2.39 -27.14 -22.60
C GLY A 299 -2.77 -28.48 -21.97
N PHE A 300 -2.51 -28.67 -20.67
CA PHE A 300 -2.92 -29.86 -19.91
C PHE A 300 -4.42 -29.87 -19.60
N SER A 301 -4.99 -28.73 -19.24
CA SER A 301 -6.44 -28.57 -19.08
C SER A 301 -6.85 -27.11 -19.26
N ARG A 302 -7.86 -26.85 -20.07
CA ARG A 302 -8.42 -25.49 -20.20
C ARG A 302 -9.18 -25.05 -18.95
N GLU A 303 -9.82 -25.98 -18.26
CA GLU A 303 -10.63 -25.73 -17.07
C GLU A 303 -9.78 -25.66 -15.79
N TYR A 304 -8.80 -26.56 -15.65
CA TYR A 304 -8.02 -26.70 -14.42
C TYR A 304 -6.58 -26.21 -14.55
N GLY A 305 -6.13 -25.81 -15.74
CA GLY A 305 -4.74 -25.47 -16.04
C GLY A 305 -4.18 -24.37 -15.16
N GLN A 306 -4.96 -23.31 -14.92
CA GLN A 306 -4.59 -22.23 -14.02
C GLN A 306 -4.44 -22.74 -12.57
N TYR A 307 -5.42 -23.50 -12.09
CA TYR A 307 -5.44 -24.07 -10.74
C TYR A 307 -4.24 -24.99 -10.47
N VAL A 308 -3.96 -25.94 -11.38
CA VAL A 308 -2.87 -26.90 -11.19
C VAL A 308 -1.49 -26.22 -11.28
N TYR A 309 -1.33 -25.23 -12.17
CA TYR A 309 -0.10 -24.43 -12.27
C TYR A 309 0.20 -23.66 -10.99
N ASP A 310 -0.78 -22.91 -10.49
CA ASP A 310 -0.58 -22.08 -9.30
C ASP A 310 -0.32 -22.93 -8.06
N ARG A 311 -1.05 -24.05 -7.91
CA ARG A 311 -0.85 -25.00 -6.80
C ARG A 311 0.51 -25.68 -6.87
N TRP A 312 0.96 -26.10 -8.05
CA TRP A 312 2.26 -26.75 -8.26
C TRP A 312 3.41 -25.81 -7.88
N ARG A 313 3.38 -24.57 -8.38
CA ARG A 313 4.42 -23.56 -8.08
C ARG A 313 4.46 -23.20 -6.60
N LYS A 314 3.29 -23.07 -5.96
CA LYS A 314 3.20 -22.78 -4.52
C LYS A 314 3.84 -23.90 -3.69
N GLN A 315 3.56 -25.16 -4.03
CA GLN A 315 4.12 -26.30 -3.31
C GLN A 315 5.63 -26.42 -3.52
N GLN A 316 6.12 -26.16 -4.74
CA GLN A 316 7.56 -26.18 -5.01
C GLN A 316 8.31 -25.06 -4.27
N ASN A 317 7.77 -23.84 -4.28
CA ASN A 317 8.37 -22.73 -3.54
C ASN A 317 8.41 -23.00 -2.05
N LYS A 318 7.36 -23.62 -1.49
CA LYS A 318 7.36 -24.07 -0.10
C LYS A 318 8.48 -25.07 0.15
N MET A 319 8.64 -26.10 -0.69
CA MET A 319 9.72 -27.08 -0.56
C MET A 319 11.11 -26.44 -0.62
N ARG A 320 11.32 -25.45 -1.49
CA ARG A 320 12.59 -24.70 -1.59
C ARG A 320 12.86 -23.86 -0.35
N VAL A 321 11.84 -23.18 0.17
CA VAL A 321 11.95 -22.40 1.41
C VAL A 321 12.27 -23.31 2.59
N ASP A 322 11.57 -24.44 2.72
CA ASP A 322 11.76 -25.41 3.79
C ASP A 322 13.16 -26.06 3.70
N TYR A 323 13.64 -26.37 2.49
CA TYR A 323 14.98 -26.89 2.26
C TYR A 323 16.08 -25.89 2.66
N VAL A 324 15.95 -24.62 2.26
CA VAL A 324 16.90 -23.56 2.64
C VAL A 324 16.84 -23.31 4.15
N ALA A 325 15.66 -23.29 4.76
CA ALA A 325 15.51 -23.16 6.20
C ALA A 325 16.12 -24.34 6.96
N GLY A 326 16.05 -25.56 6.41
CA GLY A 326 16.71 -26.74 6.95
C GLY A 326 18.24 -26.64 6.89
N LEU A 327 18.81 -26.22 5.75
CA LEU A 327 20.26 -26.02 5.60
C LEU A 327 20.80 -25.00 6.61
N LEU A 328 20.06 -23.91 6.83
CA LEU A 328 20.43 -22.86 7.79
C LEU A 328 20.34 -23.31 9.26
N LYS A 329 19.51 -24.32 9.58
CA LYS A 329 19.49 -24.94 10.92
C LYS A 329 20.71 -25.82 11.18
N TYR A 330 21.31 -26.42 10.15
CA TYR A 330 22.49 -27.28 10.27
C TYR A 330 23.82 -26.51 10.23
N GLU A 331 23.85 -25.29 9.69
CA GLU A 331 25.05 -24.43 9.70
C GLU A 331 25.33 -23.78 11.06
N ASN A 332 24.39 -23.79 12.01
CA ASN A 332 24.58 -23.24 13.37
C ASN A 332 24.11 -24.19 14.51
N PRO A 333 24.74 -25.36 14.71
CA PRO A 333 24.39 -26.27 15.81
C PRO A 333 24.93 -25.82 17.19
N HIS A 334 25.79 -24.80 17.23
CA HIS A 334 26.56 -24.45 18.44
C HIS A 334 25.95 -23.33 19.30
N GLU A 335 24.98 -22.56 18.82
CA GLU A 335 24.37 -21.49 19.62
C GLU A 335 23.24 -21.98 20.54
N GLU A 336 22.73 -23.21 20.36
CA GLU A 336 21.72 -23.79 21.27
C GLU A 336 22.31 -24.23 22.63
N ARG A 337 23.63 -24.49 22.71
CA ARG A 337 24.29 -24.85 23.99
C ARG A 337 24.60 -23.65 24.89
N ASP A 338 24.74 -22.45 24.32
CA ASP A 338 25.10 -21.26 25.09
C ASP A 338 23.89 -20.51 25.67
N VAL A 339 22.68 -20.74 25.12
CA VAL A 339 21.44 -20.19 25.67
C VAL A 339 20.94 -20.97 26.89
N SER A 340 21.17 -22.29 26.97
CA SER A 340 20.87 -23.06 28.20
C SER A 340 21.82 -22.76 29.36
N LYS A 341 23.08 -22.39 29.10
CA LYS A 341 24.04 -22.02 30.16
C LYS A 341 23.85 -20.61 30.71
N ALA A 342 23.22 -19.71 29.95
CA ALA A 342 22.92 -18.35 30.38
C ALA A 342 21.67 -18.25 31.28
N LEU A 343 20.88 -19.31 31.39
CA LEU A 343 19.65 -19.34 32.19
C LEU A 343 19.80 -20.01 33.58
N ASP A 344 20.95 -20.64 33.88
CA ASP A 344 21.22 -21.32 35.16
C ASP A 344 22.18 -20.59 36.11
N GLY A 345 22.46 -19.30 35.86
CA GLY A 345 23.28 -18.47 36.74
C GLY A 345 22.56 -18.01 38.01
N ARG A 346 22.29 -18.92 38.97
CA ARG A 346 22.02 -18.50 40.36
C ARG A 346 23.31 -18.02 41.02
N PRO A 347 23.28 -16.92 41.80
CA PRO A 347 24.44 -16.46 42.54
C PRO A 347 24.70 -17.40 43.73
N THR A 348 25.85 -18.05 43.74
CA THR A 348 26.38 -18.71 44.93
C THR A 348 26.98 -17.66 45.86
N CYS A 349 26.37 -17.50 47.03
CA CYS A 349 27.08 -17.04 48.22
C CYS A 349 28.13 -18.09 48.60
N HIS A 350 29.33 -17.66 49.03
CA HIS A 350 29.79 -17.88 50.41
C HIS A 350 31.15 -17.20 50.68
N ARG A 351 31.20 -16.64 51.90
CA ARG A 351 32.31 -16.36 52.82
C ARG A 351 33.73 -16.29 52.31
#